data_AF-A3TIH7-F1
#
_entry.id   AF-A3TIH7-F1
#
_cell.length_a   1.000
_cell.length_b   1.000
_cell.length_c   1.000
_cell.angle_alpha   90.00
_cell.angle_beta   90.00
_cell.angle_gamma   90.00
#
_symmetry.space_group_name_H-M   'P 1'
#
loop_
_entity.id
_entity.type
_entity.pdbx_description
1 polymer ?
#
loop_
_entity_poly.entity_id
_entity_poly.type
_entity_poly.pdbx_seq_one_letter_code
_entity_poly.pdbx_strand_id
1 'polypeptide(L)'
;MDLDGVGPEYPAGPLARAAQALNHPHVPVVGFAARPLSGPAGVLARAFDTTLVARAADLGDRATVACDDVDQALDRLALSVAARPITATTLCQVVRLAPALNVADGLVVESLAYSMLLASPEFWDWRATTPRRELPPDSGHAGDLVAMTRDGDLLDVVLNNPNRRNAYSRRMRDGLLEALELTALDPTLREVTLSGAGPSFCSGGDLDEFGTIDDVSAAHLIRLRQGTGAALEKVRDRVSARLHGACIGAGIEIPAFAAVVAAHADTTFRLPELAMGLIPGAGGTVSITRRIGPWRTTWLALSGEAIGADVALAWGLVDAVH
;
A
#
# COMPACT_ATOMS: atom_id res chain seq x y z
N MET A 1 -16.94 -13.44 9.13
CA MET A 1 -18.31 -13.51 9.67
C MET A 1 -19.24 -13.37 8.50
N ASP A 2 -20.16 -14.31 8.34
CA ASP A 2 -21.23 -14.20 7.35
C ASP A 2 -22.19 -13.07 7.75
N LEU A 3 -22.38 -12.10 6.87
CA LEU A 3 -23.28 -10.97 7.07
C LEU A 3 -24.65 -11.18 6.38
N ASP A 4 -24.84 -12.29 5.66
CA ASP A 4 -26.12 -12.61 5.07
C ASP A 4 -27.19 -12.85 6.14
N GLY A 5 -28.27 -12.06 6.06
CA GLY A 5 -29.42 -12.24 6.94
C GLY A 5 -29.28 -11.61 8.32
N VAL A 6 -28.24 -10.80 8.56
CA VAL A 6 -28.11 -10.02 9.80
C VAL A 6 -29.33 -9.11 9.97
N GLY A 7 -30.12 -9.42 11.00
CA GLY A 7 -31.40 -8.80 11.35
C GLY A 7 -31.92 -9.32 12.70
N PRO A 8 -33.16 -9.01 13.11
CA PRO A 8 -33.70 -9.37 14.43
C PRO A 8 -33.67 -10.88 14.76
N GLU A 9 -33.72 -11.74 13.75
CA GLU A 9 -33.72 -13.20 13.90
C GLU A 9 -32.34 -13.84 13.70
N TYR A 10 -31.29 -13.02 13.48
CA TYR A 10 -29.94 -13.53 13.21
C TYR A 10 -29.34 -14.19 14.47
N PRO A 11 -28.66 -15.35 14.35
CA PRO A 11 -28.11 -16.06 15.51
C PRO A 11 -27.18 -15.17 16.35
N ALA A 12 -27.41 -15.15 17.67
CA ALA A 12 -26.61 -14.33 18.59
C ALA A 12 -25.14 -14.76 18.68
N GLY A 13 -24.84 -16.05 18.44
CA GLY A 13 -23.49 -16.62 18.57
C GLY A 13 -22.42 -15.98 17.66
N PRO A 14 -22.62 -15.95 16.33
CA PRO A 14 -21.69 -15.27 15.42
C PRO A 14 -21.51 -13.77 15.74
N LEU A 15 -22.60 -13.06 16.09
CA LEU A 15 -22.54 -11.65 16.51
C LEU A 15 -21.69 -11.47 17.78
N ALA A 16 -21.89 -12.32 18.79
CA ALA A 16 -21.11 -12.28 20.02
C ALA A 16 -19.61 -12.53 19.78
N ARG A 17 -19.27 -13.50 18.91
CA ARG A 17 -17.87 -13.75 18.52
C ARG A 17 -17.26 -12.58 17.78
N ALA A 18 -17.99 -11.97 16.84
CA ALA A 18 -17.51 -10.80 16.12
C ALA A 18 -17.33 -9.59 17.05
N ALA A 19 -18.28 -9.34 17.96
CA ALA A 19 -18.16 -8.30 18.97
C ALA A 19 -16.96 -8.54 19.90
N GLN A 20 -16.73 -9.78 20.33
CA GLN A 20 -15.56 -10.14 21.12
C GLN A 20 -14.26 -9.89 20.33
N ALA A 21 -14.18 -10.32 19.07
CA ALA A 21 -13.02 -10.10 18.22
C ALA A 21 -12.75 -8.61 17.98
N LEU A 22 -13.79 -7.81 17.76
CA LEU A 22 -13.69 -6.35 17.63
C LEU A 22 -13.18 -5.66 18.91
N ASN A 23 -13.45 -6.25 20.07
CA ASN A 23 -12.89 -5.80 21.36
C ASN A 23 -11.44 -6.28 21.59
N HIS A 24 -10.90 -7.13 20.72
CA HIS A 24 -9.53 -7.63 20.78
C HIS A 24 -8.71 -7.12 19.59
N PRO A 25 -7.80 -6.14 19.79
CA PRO A 25 -7.09 -5.53 18.67
C PRO A 25 -6.14 -6.47 17.94
N HIS A 26 -5.92 -7.70 18.44
CA HIS A 26 -4.97 -8.67 17.90
C HIS A 26 -5.59 -9.71 16.95
N VAL A 27 -6.87 -9.58 16.59
CA VAL A 27 -7.53 -10.53 15.68
C VAL A 27 -8.03 -9.78 14.45
N PRO A 28 -7.60 -10.14 13.23
CA PRO A 28 -8.23 -9.68 12.00
C PRO A 28 -9.67 -10.19 11.91
N VAL A 29 -10.62 -9.30 11.63
CA VAL A 29 -12.05 -9.60 11.49
C VAL A 29 -12.48 -9.32 10.06
N VAL A 30 -12.81 -10.38 9.34
CA VAL A 30 -13.29 -10.30 7.94
C VAL A 30 -14.78 -10.59 7.90
N GLY A 31 -15.56 -9.72 7.25
CA GLY A 31 -16.96 -9.98 6.90
C GLY A 31 -17.11 -10.56 5.51
N PHE A 32 -18.21 -11.23 5.23
CA PHE A 32 -18.58 -11.58 3.86
C PHE A 32 -20.09 -11.61 3.65
N ALA A 33 -20.57 -11.40 2.43
CA ALA A 33 -21.96 -11.60 2.04
C ALA A 33 -22.12 -11.88 0.55
N ALA A 34 -23.08 -12.72 0.19
CA ALA A 34 -23.52 -12.94 -1.18
C ALA A 34 -24.57 -11.92 -1.65
N ARG A 35 -25.20 -11.18 -0.72
CA ARG A 35 -26.24 -10.19 -1.03
C ARG A 35 -25.81 -8.76 -0.65
N PRO A 36 -26.44 -7.74 -1.27
CA PRO A 36 -26.16 -6.35 -0.93
C PRO A 36 -26.37 -6.06 0.56
N LEU A 37 -25.39 -5.38 1.16
CA LEU A 37 -25.43 -5.04 2.58
C LEU A 37 -26.30 -3.79 2.81
N SER A 38 -27.13 -3.85 3.85
CA SER A 38 -27.93 -2.71 4.30
C SER A 38 -28.20 -2.78 5.81
N GLY A 39 -28.68 -1.68 6.39
CA GLY A 39 -29.07 -1.62 7.80
C GLY A 39 -27.95 -2.09 8.76
N PRO A 40 -28.24 -2.96 9.75
CA PRO A 40 -27.24 -3.45 10.70
C PRO A 40 -26.03 -4.14 10.05
N ALA A 41 -26.21 -4.87 8.96
CA ALA A 41 -25.13 -5.56 8.26
C ALA A 41 -24.11 -4.56 7.68
N GLY A 42 -24.59 -3.44 7.12
CA GLY A 42 -23.74 -2.35 6.63
C GLY A 42 -22.98 -1.63 7.74
N VAL A 43 -23.58 -1.49 8.93
CA VAL A 43 -22.89 -0.93 10.11
C VAL A 43 -21.75 -1.85 10.57
N LEU A 44 -22.01 -3.16 10.63
CA LEU A 44 -20.98 -4.15 11.01
C LEU A 44 -19.82 -4.19 10.01
N ALA A 45 -20.11 -4.11 8.70
CA ALA A 45 -19.08 -4.10 7.68
C ALA A 45 -18.03 -3.00 7.89
N ARG A 46 -18.45 -1.84 8.42
CA ARG A 46 -17.55 -0.72 8.75
C ARG A 46 -16.72 -0.94 10.01
N ALA A 47 -17.16 -1.82 10.92
CA ALA A 47 -16.40 -2.17 12.10
C ALA A 47 -15.29 -3.20 11.80
N PHE A 48 -15.45 -3.99 10.73
CA PHE A 48 -14.50 -5.03 10.34
C PHE A 48 -13.26 -4.47 9.63
N ASP A 49 -12.21 -5.29 9.57
CA ASP A 49 -10.96 -4.96 8.88
C ASP A 49 -11.12 -4.93 7.38
N THR A 50 -11.94 -5.83 6.84
CA THR A 50 -12.38 -5.85 5.46
C THR A 50 -13.68 -6.65 5.35
N THR A 51 -14.48 -6.38 4.33
CA THR A 51 -15.73 -7.09 4.06
C THR A 51 -15.81 -7.45 2.59
N LEU A 52 -15.96 -8.74 2.29
CA LEU A 52 -16.08 -9.24 0.92
C LEU A 52 -17.54 -9.32 0.52
N VAL A 53 -17.86 -8.92 -0.70
CA VAL A 53 -19.20 -9.08 -1.25
C VAL A 53 -19.13 -9.70 -2.64
N ALA A 54 -20.11 -10.50 -3.01
CA ALA A 54 -20.23 -10.97 -4.38
C ALA A 54 -20.31 -9.76 -5.34
N ARG A 55 -19.66 -9.80 -6.49
CA ARG A 55 -19.63 -8.66 -7.42
C ARG A 55 -21.03 -8.18 -7.83
N ALA A 56 -21.96 -9.11 -8.02
CA ALA A 56 -23.36 -8.78 -8.33
C ALA A 56 -24.10 -8.07 -7.17
N ALA A 57 -23.56 -8.13 -5.95
CA ALA A 57 -24.09 -7.51 -4.75
C ALA A 57 -23.36 -6.20 -4.36
N ASP A 58 -22.32 -5.81 -5.10
CA ASP A 58 -21.58 -4.59 -4.81
C ASP A 58 -22.39 -3.34 -5.16
N LEU A 59 -22.60 -2.49 -4.16
CA LEU A 59 -23.26 -1.19 -4.29
C LEU A 59 -22.26 -0.04 -4.37
N GLY A 60 -20.96 -0.34 -4.49
CA GLY A 60 -19.89 0.65 -4.50
C GLY A 60 -19.54 1.21 -3.12
N ASP A 61 -19.98 0.56 -2.03
CA ASP A 61 -19.60 0.98 -0.67
C ASP A 61 -18.09 0.81 -0.50
N ARG A 62 -17.44 1.85 0.02
CA ARG A 62 -16.00 1.85 0.28
C ARG A 62 -15.61 0.85 1.38
N ALA A 63 -16.56 0.44 2.22
CA ALA A 63 -16.35 -0.58 3.23
C ALA A 63 -16.36 -2.02 2.69
N THR A 64 -16.66 -2.21 1.41
CA THR A 64 -16.73 -3.53 0.78
C THR A 64 -15.73 -3.70 -0.36
N VAL A 65 -15.38 -4.96 -0.59
CA VAL A 65 -14.56 -5.42 -1.71
C VAL A 65 -15.37 -6.41 -2.53
N ALA A 66 -15.61 -6.08 -3.79
CA ALA A 66 -16.29 -6.96 -4.72
C ALA A 66 -15.38 -8.10 -5.18
N CYS A 67 -15.88 -9.33 -5.07
CA CYS A 67 -15.20 -10.55 -5.50
C CYS A 67 -16.07 -11.34 -6.48
N ASP A 68 -15.44 -11.98 -7.48
CA ASP A 68 -16.13 -12.91 -8.38
C ASP A 68 -16.52 -14.21 -7.65
N ASP A 69 -15.64 -14.67 -6.76
CA ASP A 69 -15.86 -15.81 -5.88
C ASP A 69 -15.46 -15.42 -4.45
N VAL A 70 -16.47 -15.24 -3.59
CA VAL A 70 -16.29 -14.81 -2.20
C VAL A 70 -15.63 -15.91 -1.37
N ASP A 71 -16.00 -17.17 -1.58
CA ASP A 71 -15.46 -18.30 -0.81
C ASP A 71 -13.98 -18.50 -1.13
N GLN A 72 -13.61 -18.47 -2.41
CA GLN A 72 -12.21 -18.55 -2.82
C GLN A 72 -11.38 -17.37 -2.27
N ALA A 73 -11.96 -16.16 -2.24
CA ALA A 73 -11.28 -14.99 -1.68
C ALA A 73 -11.08 -15.13 -0.16
N LEU A 74 -12.07 -15.66 0.57
CA LEU A 74 -11.96 -15.95 2.00
C LEU A 74 -10.88 -16.99 2.29
N ASP A 75 -10.86 -18.10 1.54
CA ASP A 75 -9.86 -19.15 1.70
C ASP A 75 -8.45 -18.61 1.50
N ARG A 76 -8.28 -17.73 0.50
CA ARG A 76 -6.99 -17.08 0.22
C ARG A 76 -6.56 -16.17 1.37
N LEU A 77 -7.46 -15.34 1.89
CA LEU A 77 -7.17 -14.51 3.07
C LEU A 77 -6.82 -15.36 4.28
N ALA A 78 -7.57 -16.43 4.54
CA ALA A 78 -7.31 -17.33 5.66
C ALA A 78 -5.93 -17.99 5.55
N LEU A 79 -5.54 -18.45 4.35
CA LEU A 79 -4.21 -19.02 4.09
C LEU A 79 -3.10 -17.98 4.28
N SER A 80 -3.23 -16.78 3.72
CA SER A 80 -2.23 -15.72 3.85
C SER A 80 -2.04 -15.29 5.31
N VAL A 81 -3.14 -15.12 6.06
CA VAL A 81 -3.10 -14.76 7.49
C VAL A 81 -2.50 -15.88 8.32
N ALA A 82 -2.85 -17.15 8.05
CA ALA A 82 -2.28 -18.29 8.77
C ALA A 82 -0.78 -18.48 8.52
N ALA A 83 -0.30 -18.13 7.32
CA ALA A 83 1.12 -18.19 6.98
C ALA A 83 1.94 -17.09 7.66
N ARG A 84 1.33 -15.92 7.93
CA ARG A 84 2.00 -14.71 8.45
C ARG A 84 1.17 -14.00 9.54
N PRO A 85 0.82 -14.68 10.65
CA PRO A 85 -0.13 -14.17 11.63
C PRO A 85 0.34 -12.90 12.36
N ILE A 86 1.63 -12.76 12.67
CA ILE A 86 2.18 -11.58 13.35
C ILE A 86 2.09 -10.38 12.42
N THR A 87 2.53 -10.54 11.18
CA THR A 87 2.49 -9.48 10.17
C THR A 87 1.07 -9.08 9.81
N ALA A 88 0.17 -10.04 9.57
CA ALA A 88 -1.23 -9.78 9.25
C ALA A 88 -1.95 -9.02 10.37
N THR A 89 -1.71 -9.40 11.62
CA THR A 89 -2.27 -8.71 12.79
C THR A 89 -1.74 -7.28 12.88
N THR A 90 -0.43 -7.10 12.74
CA THR A 90 0.23 -5.79 12.78
C THR A 90 -0.31 -4.88 11.66
N LEU A 91 -0.45 -5.40 10.45
CA LEU A 91 -1.05 -4.68 9.31
C LEU A 91 -2.45 -4.17 9.65
N CYS A 92 -3.34 -5.04 10.14
CA CYS A 92 -4.71 -4.66 10.48
C CYS A 92 -4.73 -3.57 11.55
N GLN A 93 -3.87 -3.66 12.57
CA GLN A 93 -3.75 -2.64 13.60
C GLN A 93 -3.33 -1.28 13.04
N VAL A 94 -2.29 -1.23 12.21
CA VAL A 94 -1.81 0.01 11.60
C VAL A 94 -2.88 0.63 10.70
N VAL A 95 -3.51 -0.18 9.83
CA VAL A 95 -4.53 0.30 8.90
C VAL A 95 -5.80 0.78 9.63
N ARG A 96 -6.22 0.12 10.71
CA ARG A 96 -7.33 0.59 11.57
C ARG A 96 -7.07 1.97 12.19
N LEU A 97 -5.82 2.24 12.58
CA LEU A 97 -5.44 3.50 13.22
C LEU A 97 -5.28 4.63 12.20
N ALA A 98 -4.88 4.33 10.96
CA ALA A 98 -4.52 5.32 9.95
C ALA A 98 -5.59 6.43 9.72
N PRO A 99 -6.91 6.15 9.67
CA PRO A 99 -7.92 7.20 9.51
C PRO A 99 -7.97 8.22 10.64
N ALA A 100 -7.53 7.86 11.85
CA ALA A 100 -7.52 8.76 13.02
C ALA A 100 -6.24 9.58 13.14
N LEU A 101 -5.24 9.32 12.30
CA LEU A 101 -3.92 9.95 12.36
C LEU A 101 -3.75 10.96 11.22
N ASN A 102 -3.03 12.05 11.51
CA ASN A 102 -2.50 12.91 10.45
C ASN A 102 -1.37 12.18 9.68
N VAL A 103 -0.85 12.78 8.61
CA VAL A 103 0.15 12.11 7.76
C VAL A 103 1.42 11.79 8.53
N ALA A 104 1.94 12.75 9.29
CA ALA A 104 3.19 12.59 10.03
C ALA A 104 3.09 11.48 11.08
N ASP A 105 2.03 11.48 11.89
CA ASP A 105 1.81 10.46 12.92
C ASP A 105 1.57 9.08 12.31
N GLY A 106 0.84 9.02 11.19
CA GLY A 106 0.65 7.78 10.43
C GLY A 106 1.97 7.18 9.95
N LEU A 107 2.87 8.01 9.40
CA LEU A 107 4.20 7.57 8.96
C LEU A 107 5.07 7.10 10.14
N VAL A 108 4.93 7.71 11.33
CA VAL A 108 5.59 7.25 12.56
C VAL A 108 5.10 5.86 12.96
N VAL A 109 3.78 5.65 13.00
CA VAL A 109 3.18 4.36 13.35
C VAL A 109 3.57 3.28 12.35
N GLU A 110 3.50 3.56 11.04
CA GLU A 110 3.94 2.64 9.99
C GLU A 110 5.42 2.28 10.16
N SER A 111 6.30 3.27 10.37
CA SER A 111 7.73 3.04 10.51
C SER A 111 8.06 2.20 11.76
N LEU A 112 7.38 2.46 12.89
CA LEU A 112 7.55 1.66 14.12
C LEU A 112 7.16 0.20 13.88
N ALA A 113 5.98 -0.02 13.29
CA ALA A 113 5.47 -1.35 12.98
C ALA A 113 6.38 -2.10 11.99
N TYR A 114 6.79 -1.45 10.91
CA TYR A 114 7.71 -2.03 9.92
C TYR A 114 9.05 -2.41 10.54
N SER A 115 9.64 -1.52 11.35
CA SER A 115 10.91 -1.80 12.02
C SER A 115 10.82 -2.94 13.03
N MET A 116 9.72 -3.05 13.77
CA MET A 116 9.47 -4.21 14.63
C MET A 116 9.42 -5.50 13.82
N LEU A 117 8.74 -5.49 12.66
CA LEU A 117 8.60 -6.67 11.79
C LEU A 117 9.92 -7.10 11.14
N LEU A 118 10.86 -6.17 10.88
CA LEU A 118 12.21 -6.52 10.44
C LEU A 118 12.97 -7.41 11.44
N ALA A 119 12.61 -7.38 12.73
CA ALA A 119 13.15 -8.27 13.76
C ALA A 119 12.31 -9.54 13.97
N SER A 120 11.22 -9.74 13.23
CA SER A 120 10.30 -10.86 13.43
C SER A 120 10.80 -12.17 12.79
N PRO A 121 10.43 -13.34 13.35
CA PRO A 121 10.73 -14.63 12.72
C PRO A 121 10.17 -14.75 11.30
N GLU A 122 8.99 -14.20 11.04
CA GLU A 122 8.34 -14.28 9.71
C GLU A 122 9.18 -13.62 8.61
N PHE A 123 9.80 -12.46 8.91
CA PHE A 123 10.73 -11.80 7.99
C PHE A 123 11.99 -12.62 7.77
N TRP A 124 12.58 -13.17 8.84
CA TRP A 124 13.80 -13.96 8.74
C TRP A 124 13.60 -15.30 8.02
N ASP A 125 12.44 -15.94 8.17
CA ASP A 125 12.06 -17.14 7.41
C ASP A 125 11.97 -16.84 5.90
N TRP A 126 11.35 -15.71 5.53
CA TRP A 126 11.34 -15.27 4.14
C TRP A 126 12.76 -14.95 3.64
N ARG A 127 13.57 -14.26 4.43
CA ARG A 127 14.94 -13.90 4.05
C ARG A 127 15.83 -15.12 3.84
N ALA A 128 15.65 -16.18 4.64
CA ALA A 128 16.39 -17.43 4.50
C ALA A 128 16.10 -18.15 3.17
N THR A 129 14.90 -17.96 2.61
CA THR A 129 14.48 -18.56 1.33
C THR A 129 14.60 -17.61 0.13
N THR A 130 14.82 -16.32 0.38
CA THR A 130 14.99 -15.27 -0.63
C THR A 130 16.32 -14.54 -0.43
N PRO A 131 17.45 -15.18 -0.79
CA PRO A 131 18.77 -14.60 -0.61
C PRO A 131 18.94 -13.36 -1.50
N ARG A 132 19.80 -12.44 -1.04
CA ARG A 132 20.17 -11.26 -1.83
C ARG A 132 20.93 -11.69 -3.06
N ARG A 133 20.68 -11.01 -4.17
CA ARG A 133 21.45 -11.17 -5.38
C ARG A 133 22.72 -10.33 -5.27
N GLU A 134 23.85 -10.89 -5.68
CA GLU A 134 25.03 -10.09 -5.95
C GLU A 134 24.73 -9.21 -7.17
N LEU A 135 24.64 -7.91 -6.93
CA LEU A 135 24.49 -6.93 -7.99
C LEU A 135 25.87 -6.33 -8.28
N PRO A 136 26.27 -6.20 -9.55
CA PRO A 136 27.44 -5.40 -9.89
C PRO A 136 27.27 -3.99 -9.28
N PRO A 137 28.35 -3.37 -8.76
CA PRO A 137 28.33 -1.94 -8.53
C PRO A 137 28.06 -1.32 -9.91
N ASP A 138 26.92 -0.65 -10.03
CA ASP A 138 26.32 -0.21 -11.30
C ASP A 138 25.76 -1.36 -12.17
N SER A 139 24.56 -1.85 -11.83
CA SER A 139 23.79 -2.76 -12.71
C SER A 139 23.25 -2.07 -13.99
N GLY A 140 24.11 -1.32 -14.68
CA GLY A 140 24.05 -1.07 -16.11
C GLY A 140 23.44 0.27 -16.56
N HIS A 141 23.04 1.15 -15.64
CA HIS A 141 22.50 2.47 -16.02
C HIS A 141 23.53 3.57 -15.73
N ALA A 142 24.11 4.14 -16.78
CA ALA A 142 25.15 5.17 -16.69
C ALA A 142 24.62 6.57 -16.34
N GLY A 143 23.30 6.74 -16.21
CA GLY A 143 22.64 8.01 -15.89
C GLY A 143 22.02 8.03 -14.50
N ASP A 144 21.52 9.20 -14.10
CA ASP A 144 20.86 9.39 -12.82
C ASP A 144 19.63 8.47 -12.69
N LEU A 145 19.50 7.82 -11.53
CA LEU A 145 18.36 6.94 -11.24
C LEU A 145 17.05 7.71 -11.11
N VAL A 146 17.12 9.03 -10.89
CA VAL A 146 15.99 9.95 -10.99
C VAL A 146 16.42 11.06 -11.92
N ALA A 147 15.84 11.11 -13.12
CA ALA A 147 16.10 12.17 -14.08
C ALA A 147 15.16 13.35 -13.80
N MET A 148 15.72 14.56 -13.76
CA MET A 148 14.99 15.80 -13.54
C MET A 148 15.16 16.72 -14.73
N THR A 149 14.07 17.20 -15.32
CA THR A 149 14.09 18.21 -16.38
C THR A 149 13.10 19.31 -16.03
N ARG A 150 13.54 20.56 -16.14
CA ARG A 150 12.69 21.72 -15.86
C ARG A 150 12.28 22.40 -17.16
N ASP A 151 11.00 22.68 -17.30
CA ASP A 151 10.44 23.54 -18.35
C ASP A 151 9.56 24.61 -17.70
N GLY A 152 10.04 25.85 -17.66
CA GLY A 152 9.34 26.94 -16.98
C GLY A 152 9.09 26.68 -15.49
N ASP A 153 7.81 26.56 -15.12
CA ASP A 153 7.33 26.26 -13.77
C ASP A 153 7.00 24.77 -13.53
N LEU A 154 7.24 23.91 -14.53
CA LEU A 154 7.10 22.46 -14.46
C LEU A 154 8.47 21.78 -14.20
N LEU A 155 8.48 20.82 -13.28
CA LEU A 155 9.58 19.87 -13.08
C LEU A 155 9.12 18.45 -13.46
N ASP A 156 9.70 17.90 -14.53
CA ASP A 156 9.54 16.51 -14.90
C ASP A 156 10.53 15.65 -14.11
N VAL A 157 10.00 14.72 -13.31
CA VAL A 157 10.73 13.77 -12.48
C VAL A 157 10.45 12.35 -12.99
N VAL A 158 11.50 11.67 -13.43
CA VAL A 158 11.40 10.32 -14.02
C VAL A 158 12.22 9.33 -13.21
N LEU A 159 11.58 8.30 -12.65
CA LEU A 159 12.26 7.13 -12.10
C LEU A 159 12.96 6.40 -13.25
N ASN A 160 14.28 6.37 -13.26
CA ASN A 160 15.09 6.04 -14.43
C ASN A 160 16.08 4.90 -14.12
N ASN A 161 15.54 3.73 -13.79
CA ASN A 161 16.28 2.47 -13.73
C ASN A 161 15.50 1.34 -14.44
N PRO A 162 15.28 1.47 -15.77
CA PRO A 162 14.40 0.57 -16.52
C PRO A 162 14.88 -0.88 -16.50
N ASN A 163 16.20 -1.12 -16.46
CA ASN A 163 16.80 -2.45 -16.36
C ASN A 163 16.39 -3.20 -15.09
N ARG A 164 16.00 -2.45 -14.04
CA ARG A 164 15.53 -2.98 -12.77
C ARG A 164 14.06 -2.68 -12.53
N ARG A 165 13.32 -2.28 -13.58
CA ARG A 165 11.90 -1.88 -13.51
C ARG A 165 11.67 -0.80 -12.45
N ASN A 166 12.62 0.12 -12.33
CA ASN A 166 12.63 1.22 -11.37
C ASN A 166 12.48 0.75 -9.92
N ALA A 167 13.10 -0.38 -9.54
CA ALA A 167 13.16 -0.83 -8.16
C ALA A 167 13.60 0.30 -7.22
N TYR A 168 12.85 0.48 -6.14
CA TYR A 168 13.00 1.56 -5.18
C TYR A 168 14.09 1.23 -4.17
N SER A 169 15.34 1.47 -4.58
CA SER A 169 16.54 1.38 -3.75
C SER A 169 16.80 2.67 -2.97
N ARG A 170 17.76 2.66 -2.04
CA ARG A 170 18.23 3.85 -1.31
C ARG A 170 18.65 4.96 -2.26
N ARG A 171 19.39 4.65 -3.33
CA ARG A 171 19.80 5.65 -4.32
C ARG A 171 18.61 6.23 -5.10
N MET A 172 17.62 5.41 -5.46
CA MET A 172 16.39 5.88 -6.09
C MET A 172 15.61 6.80 -5.14
N ARG A 173 15.47 6.40 -3.87
CA ARG A 173 14.86 7.20 -2.81
C ARG A 173 15.55 8.55 -2.63
N ASP A 174 16.88 8.56 -2.55
CA ASP A 174 17.65 9.78 -2.29
C ASP A 174 17.49 10.77 -3.45
N GLY A 175 17.54 10.31 -4.71
CA GLY A 175 17.29 11.17 -5.87
C GLY A 175 15.85 11.68 -5.95
N LEU A 176 14.86 10.87 -5.55
CA LEU A 176 13.47 11.33 -5.50
C LEU A 176 13.25 12.34 -4.37
N LEU A 177 13.90 12.14 -3.22
CA LEU A 177 13.87 13.08 -2.11
C LEU A 177 14.45 14.43 -2.51
N GLU A 178 15.58 14.44 -3.23
CA GLU A 178 16.19 15.65 -3.78
C GLU A 178 15.22 16.43 -4.69
N ALA A 179 14.53 15.74 -5.60
CA ALA A 179 13.53 16.37 -6.48
C ALA A 179 12.36 17.02 -5.70
N LEU A 180 11.87 16.32 -4.66
CA LEU A 180 10.78 16.81 -3.81
C LEU A 180 11.22 17.98 -2.93
N GLU A 181 12.43 17.94 -2.38
CA GLU A 181 13.02 19.02 -1.59
C GLU A 181 13.27 20.26 -2.46
N LEU A 182 13.79 20.08 -3.68
CA LEU A 182 13.92 21.15 -4.67
C LEU A 182 12.57 21.84 -4.93
N THR A 183 11.51 21.06 -5.14
CA THR A 183 10.14 21.56 -5.35
C THR A 183 9.63 22.34 -4.13
N ALA A 184 9.93 21.87 -2.92
CA ALA A 184 9.52 22.53 -1.69
C ALA A 184 10.23 23.88 -1.48
N LEU A 185 11.51 23.96 -1.88
CA LEU A 185 12.35 25.14 -1.69
C LEU A 185 12.21 26.17 -2.80
N ASP A 186 11.86 25.77 -4.02
CA ASP A 186 11.66 26.67 -5.16
C ASP A 186 10.17 27.01 -5.35
N PRO A 187 9.69 28.20 -4.93
CA PRO A 187 8.30 28.60 -5.11
C PRO A 187 7.93 28.87 -6.58
N THR A 188 8.91 28.92 -7.50
CA THR A 188 8.66 29.08 -8.93
C THR A 188 8.31 27.75 -9.61
N LEU A 189 8.59 26.61 -8.97
CA LEU A 189 8.09 25.30 -9.40
C LEU A 189 6.67 25.10 -8.89
N ARG A 190 5.72 25.17 -9.81
CA ARG A 190 4.27 25.08 -9.53
C ARG A 190 3.71 23.71 -9.82
N GLU A 191 4.34 22.97 -10.72
CA GLU A 191 3.90 21.65 -11.14
C GLU A 191 5.08 20.67 -11.16
N VAL A 192 4.79 19.42 -10.81
CA VAL A 192 5.72 18.30 -10.87
C VAL A 192 5.02 17.13 -11.53
N THR A 193 5.60 16.61 -12.62
CA THR A 193 5.16 15.33 -13.18
C THR A 193 6.07 14.23 -12.65
N LEU A 194 5.50 13.24 -11.97
CA LEU A 194 6.22 12.03 -11.55
C LEU A 194 5.87 10.87 -12.49
N SER A 195 6.88 10.29 -13.15
CA SER A 195 6.70 9.15 -14.08
C SER A 195 7.85 8.15 -13.95
N GLY A 196 7.77 7.03 -14.68
CA GLY A 196 8.83 6.01 -14.71
C GLY A 196 9.32 5.75 -16.14
N ALA A 197 10.60 5.45 -16.30
CA ALA A 197 11.17 5.02 -17.57
C ALA A 197 11.01 3.51 -17.77
N GLY A 198 10.93 3.09 -19.04
CA GLY A 198 10.89 1.67 -19.40
C GLY A 198 9.53 1.01 -19.16
N PRO A 199 9.48 -0.32 -18.94
CA PRO A 199 8.25 -1.11 -19.06
C PRO A 199 7.31 -1.04 -17.84
N SER A 200 7.69 -0.34 -16.77
CA SER A 200 6.88 -0.25 -15.56
C SER A 200 7.19 1.05 -14.84
N PHE A 201 6.21 1.61 -14.14
CA PHE A 201 6.43 2.76 -13.29
C PHE A 201 7.45 2.44 -12.18
N CYS A 202 7.17 1.43 -11.33
CA CYS A 202 8.07 1.00 -10.26
C CYS A 202 7.67 -0.37 -9.70
N SER A 203 8.63 -1.30 -9.66
CA SER A 203 8.44 -2.66 -9.13
C SER A 203 8.49 -2.78 -7.60
N GLY A 204 8.52 -1.65 -6.87
CA GLY A 204 8.57 -1.62 -5.42
C GLY A 204 9.97 -1.62 -4.84
N GLY A 205 10.06 -1.80 -3.51
CA GLY A 205 11.32 -1.77 -2.77
C GLY A 205 12.37 -2.74 -3.33
N ASP A 206 13.63 -2.31 -3.33
CA ASP A 206 14.73 -3.20 -3.73
C ASP A 206 14.94 -4.30 -2.67
N LEU A 207 14.50 -5.52 -3.00
CA LEU A 207 14.55 -6.69 -2.13
C LEU A 207 15.97 -7.04 -1.66
N ASP A 208 16.98 -6.62 -2.43
CA ASP A 208 18.39 -6.85 -2.15
C ASP A 208 18.90 -5.91 -1.03
N GLU A 209 18.20 -4.80 -0.73
CA GLU A 209 18.54 -3.87 0.36
C GLU A 209 17.78 -4.13 1.67
N PHE A 210 16.77 -4.98 1.65
CA PHE A 210 15.93 -5.25 2.82
C PHE A 210 16.74 -6.00 3.91
N GLY A 211 16.62 -5.55 5.16
CA GLY A 211 17.36 -6.08 6.30
C GLY A 211 18.87 -5.81 6.25
N THR A 212 19.34 -4.78 5.50
CA THR A 212 20.76 -4.38 5.47
C THR A 212 21.18 -3.56 6.69
N ILE A 213 20.20 -3.07 7.44
CA ILE A 213 20.41 -2.35 8.70
C ILE A 213 20.06 -3.33 9.81
N ASP A 214 21.08 -3.77 10.56
CA ASP A 214 20.92 -4.76 11.62
C ASP A 214 20.14 -4.20 12.83
N ASP A 215 20.34 -2.91 13.13
CA ASP A 215 19.62 -2.22 14.20
C ASP A 215 18.27 -1.67 13.69
N VAL A 216 17.19 -2.36 14.05
CA VAL A 216 15.82 -1.96 13.68
C VAL A 216 15.39 -0.61 14.24
N SER A 217 15.99 -0.17 15.34
CA SER A 217 15.76 1.16 15.93
C SER A 217 16.38 2.25 15.07
N ALA A 218 17.61 2.02 14.59
CA ALA A 218 18.24 2.89 13.61
C ALA A 218 17.46 2.90 12.29
N ALA A 219 16.99 1.73 11.83
CA ALA A 219 16.17 1.62 10.62
C ALA A 219 14.88 2.45 10.71
N HIS A 220 14.24 2.51 11.88
CA HIS A 220 13.06 3.33 12.13
C HIS A 220 13.37 4.83 11.92
N LEU A 221 14.43 5.33 12.57
CA LEU A 221 14.83 6.74 12.47
C LEU A 221 15.29 7.11 11.06
N ILE A 222 16.00 6.22 10.37
CA ILE A 222 16.41 6.42 8.97
C ILE A 222 15.17 6.54 8.08
N ARG A 223 14.17 5.65 8.24
CA ARG A 223 12.93 5.71 7.45
C ARG A 223 12.16 7.00 7.69
N LEU A 224 12.11 7.51 8.92
CA LEU A 224 11.44 8.79 9.19
C LEU A 224 12.17 9.99 8.57
N ARG A 225 13.51 9.97 8.58
CA ARG A 225 14.30 11.10 8.05
C ARG A 225 14.46 11.08 6.54
N GLN A 226 14.45 9.90 5.92
CA GLN A 226 14.80 9.71 4.51
C GLN A 226 13.61 9.16 3.70
N GLY A 227 12.45 8.95 4.32
CA GLY A 227 11.24 8.51 3.64
C GLY A 227 10.65 9.62 2.78
N THR A 228 10.34 9.30 1.52
CA THR A 228 9.79 10.26 0.55
C THR A 228 8.36 10.65 0.85
N GLY A 229 7.58 9.83 1.58
CA GLY A 229 6.18 10.13 1.88
C GLY A 229 5.96 11.47 2.58
N ALA A 230 6.81 11.83 3.56
CA ALA A 230 6.72 13.11 4.25
C ALA A 230 7.13 14.30 3.37
N ALA A 231 8.11 14.10 2.47
CA ALA A 231 8.52 15.12 1.51
C ALA A 231 7.45 15.35 0.45
N LEU A 232 6.86 14.27 -0.07
CA LEU A 232 5.82 14.32 -1.09
C LEU A 232 4.55 14.96 -0.54
N GLU A 233 4.13 14.61 0.69
CA GLU A 233 2.97 15.26 1.33
C GLU A 233 3.12 16.79 1.38
N LYS A 234 4.32 17.33 1.63
CA LYS A 234 4.55 18.79 1.69
C LYS A 234 4.32 19.50 0.36
N VAL A 235 4.54 18.82 -0.76
CA VAL A 235 4.41 19.38 -2.11
C VAL A 235 3.27 18.75 -2.89
N ARG A 236 2.41 17.96 -2.24
CA ARG A 236 1.44 17.08 -2.89
C ARG A 236 0.54 17.78 -3.90
N ASP A 237 0.14 19.02 -3.59
CA ASP A 237 -0.76 19.84 -4.41
C ASP A 237 -0.14 20.24 -5.76
N ARG A 238 1.17 20.06 -5.90
CA ARG A 238 1.94 20.32 -7.12
C ARG A 238 2.29 19.05 -7.88
N VAL A 239 2.11 17.87 -7.29
CA VAL A 239 2.57 16.60 -7.87
C VAL A 239 1.43 15.89 -8.58
N SER A 240 1.67 15.56 -9.85
CA SER A 240 0.83 14.67 -10.66
C SER A 240 1.64 13.42 -11.05
N ALA A 241 1.18 12.24 -10.64
CA ALA A 241 1.81 10.97 -10.98
C ALA A 241 1.18 10.34 -12.22
N ARG A 242 2.02 9.87 -13.15
CA ARG A 242 1.63 9.16 -14.37
C ARG A 242 2.18 7.73 -14.31
N LEU A 243 1.29 6.79 -14.10
CA LEU A 243 1.60 5.38 -13.83
C LEU A 243 1.36 4.53 -15.08
N HIS A 244 2.18 3.49 -15.27
CA HIS A 244 2.04 2.50 -16.33
C HIS A 244 2.68 1.16 -15.93
N GLY A 245 2.26 0.07 -16.56
CA GLY A 245 2.82 -1.26 -16.30
C GLY A 245 2.64 -1.68 -14.82
N ALA A 246 3.70 -2.22 -14.20
CA ALA A 246 3.62 -2.66 -12.82
C ALA A 246 3.87 -1.52 -11.81
N CYS A 247 2.95 -1.35 -10.86
CA CYS A 247 3.05 -0.46 -9.71
C CYS A 247 2.94 -1.29 -8.41
N ILE A 248 4.06 -1.72 -7.86
CA ILE A 248 4.10 -2.73 -6.78
C ILE A 248 4.71 -2.12 -5.53
N GLY A 249 4.12 -2.36 -4.35
CA GLY A 249 4.63 -1.87 -3.07
C GLY A 249 4.92 -0.38 -3.12
N ALA A 250 6.15 0.03 -2.79
CA ALA A 250 6.62 1.42 -2.90
C ALA A 250 6.23 2.12 -4.21
N GLY A 251 6.11 1.39 -5.32
CA GLY A 251 5.70 1.89 -6.63
C GLY A 251 4.25 2.36 -6.75
N ILE A 252 3.35 2.00 -5.81
CA ILE A 252 2.03 2.62 -5.66
C ILE A 252 1.90 3.39 -4.35
N GLU A 253 2.64 3.01 -3.30
CA GLU A 253 2.60 3.70 -2.00
C GLU A 253 3.02 5.17 -2.11
N ILE A 254 4.09 5.45 -2.87
CA ILE A 254 4.63 6.80 -3.02
C ILE A 254 3.70 7.68 -3.89
N PRO A 255 3.37 7.31 -5.14
CA PRO A 255 2.52 8.17 -5.96
C PRO A 255 1.12 8.37 -5.38
N ALA A 256 0.62 7.48 -4.51
CA ALA A 256 -0.67 7.67 -3.85
C ALA A 256 -0.75 8.94 -2.97
N PHE A 257 0.37 9.58 -2.60
CA PHE A 257 0.36 10.89 -1.94
C PHE A 257 0.10 12.06 -2.90
N ALA A 258 0.35 11.90 -4.19
CA ALA A 258 0.22 12.97 -5.19
C ALA A 258 -1.22 13.51 -5.25
N ALA A 259 -1.38 14.78 -5.63
CA ALA A 259 -2.71 15.38 -5.83
C ALA A 259 -3.50 14.65 -6.91
N VAL A 260 -2.83 14.30 -8.02
CA VAL A 260 -3.42 13.56 -9.12
C VAL A 260 -2.59 12.31 -9.40
N VAL A 261 -3.25 11.18 -9.54
CA VAL A 261 -2.65 9.90 -9.95
C VAL A 261 -3.41 9.41 -11.17
N ALA A 262 -2.79 9.46 -12.35
CA ALA A 262 -3.35 8.90 -13.57
C ALA A 262 -2.60 7.63 -13.95
N ALA A 263 -3.31 6.62 -14.44
CA ALA A 263 -2.72 5.33 -14.84
C ALA A 263 -3.04 4.97 -16.28
N HIS A 264 -2.13 4.30 -16.97
CA HIS A 264 -2.43 3.70 -18.27
C HIS A 264 -3.39 2.51 -18.09
N ALA A 265 -4.21 2.20 -19.09
CA ALA A 265 -5.25 1.16 -19.01
C ALA A 265 -4.75 -0.25 -18.63
N ASP A 266 -3.49 -0.58 -18.95
CA ASP A 266 -2.86 -1.88 -18.63
C ASP A 266 -2.12 -1.91 -17.28
N THR A 267 -2.21 -0.84 -16.49
CA THR A 267 -1.50 -0.73 -15.22
C THR A 267 -2.03 -1.73 -14.20
N THR A 268 -1.12 -2.34 -13.43
CA THR A 268 -1.46 -3.26 -12.34
C THR A 268 -0.90 -2.77 -11.00
N PHE A 269 -1.67 -2.95 -9.93
CA PHE A 269 -1.35 -2.47 -8.59
C PHE A 269 -1.36 -3.62 -7.58
N ARG A 270 -0.32 -3.73 -6.75
CA ARG A 270 -0.21 -4.83 -5.78
C ARG A 270 0.59 -4.43 -4.53
N LEU A 271 0.20 -4.97 -3.37
CA LEU A 271 0.94 -4.87 -2.10
C LEU A 271 1.40 -6.28 -1.65
N PRO A 272 2.60 -6.74 -2.03
CA PRO A 272 3.06 -8.10 -1.78
C PRO A 272 3.75 -8.31 -0.40
N GLU A 273 3.85 -7.27 0.43
CA GLU A 273 4.72 -7.23 1.61
C GLU A 273 4.40 -8.31 2.63
N LEU A 274 3.13 -8.72 2.77
CA LEU A 274 2.72 -9.73 3.73
C LEU A 274 3.52 -11.04 3.57
N ALA A 275 3.74 -11.49 2.33
CA ALA A 275 4.49 -12.71 2.06
C ALA A 275 5.94 -12.66 2.58
N MET A 276 6.48 -11.43 2.70
CA MET A 276 7.82 -11.14 3.19
C MET A 276 7.89 -11.03 4.72
N GLY A 277 6.77 -11.18 5.44
CA GLY A 277 6.70 -10.89 6.86
C GLY A 277 6.77 -9.38 7.16
N LEU A 278 6.31 -8.54 6.22
CA LEU A 278 6.33 -7.09 6.30
C LEU A 278 4.98 -6.48 5.94
N ILE A 279 4.84 -5.19 6.18
CA ILE A 279 3.71 -4.37 5.75
C ILE A 279 4.19 -3.31 4.74
N PRO A 280 3.30 -2.64 3.99
CA PRO A 280 3.67 -1.44 3.23
C PRO A 280 4.47 -0.47 4.12
N GLY A 281 5.60 0.03 3.63
CA GLY A 281 6.61 0.70 4.46
C GLY A 281 7.25 1.93 3.83
N ALA A 282 6.72 2.38 2.70
CA ALA A 282 7.06 3.62 2.00
C ALA A 282 5.94 4.67 2.11
N GLY A 283 5.10 4.55 3.14
CA GLY A 283 3.91 5.37 3.39
C GLY A 283 2.60 4.74 2.92
N GLY A 284 2.60 3.49 2.45
CA GLY A 284 1.44 2.82 1.87
C GLY A 284 0.25 2.66 2.80
N THR A 285 0.48 2.34 4.08
CA THR A 285 -0.61 2.22 5.06
C THR A 285 -1.29 3.56 5.32
N VAL A 286 -0.64 4.65 4.92
CA VAL A 286 -1.09 6.03 5.06
C VAL A 286 -1.74 6.54 3.76
N SER A 287 -0.98 6.59 2.66
CA SER A 287 -1.42 7.18 1.38
C SER A 287 -2.54 6.37 0.73
N ILE A 288 -2.38 5.06 0.63
CA ILE A 288 -3.36 4.16 0.00
C ILE A 288 -4.64 4.13 0.83
N THR A 289 -4.52 4.04 2.17
CA THR A 289 -5.70 4.09 3.06
C THR A 289 -6.49 5.38 2.93
N ARG A 290 -5.84 6.53 2.73
CA ARG A 290 -6.56 7.77 2.43
C ARG A 290 -7.25 7.75 1.07
N ARG A 291 -6.66 7.10 0.07
CA ARG A 291 -7.26 6.98 -1.28
C ARG A 291 -8.41 5.98 -1.37
N ILE A 292 -8.28 4.77 -0.81
CA ILE A 292 -9.28 3.69 -0.96
C ILE A 292 -9.97 3.24 0.33
N GLY A 293 -9.54 3.75 1.49
CA GLY A 293 -10.11 3.41 2.79
C GLY A 293 -9.49 2.17 3.40
N PRO A 294 -9.64 1.98 4.73
CA PRO A 294 -8.98 0.89 5.45
C PRO A 294 -9.39 -0.49 4.95
N TRP A 295 -10.66 -0.69 4.59
CA TRP A 295 -11.18 -2.00 4.17
C TRP A 295 -10.53 -2.54 2.90
N ARG A 296 -10.41 -1.68 1.88
CA ARG A 296 -9.79 -2.03 0.58
C ARG A 296 -8.27 -2.10 0.71
N THR A 297 -7.64 -1.24 1.51
CA THR A 297 -6.19 -1.35 1.80
C THR A 297 -5.87 -2.68 2.50
N THR A 298 -6.61 -3.03 3.55
CA THR A 298 -6.42 -4.29 4.26
C THR A 298 -6.57 -5.48 3.32
N TRP A 299 -7.62 -5.50 2.49
CA TRP A 299 -7.80 -6.59 1.53
C TRP A 299 -6.63 -6.67 0.53
N LEU A 300 -6.22 -5.54 -0.04
CA LEU A 300 -5.15 -5.51 -1.04
C LEU A 300 -3.82 -6.03 -0.47
N ALA A 301 -3.51 -5.67 0.78
CA ALA A 301 -2.28 -6.09 1.45
C ALA A 301 -2.36 -7.52 2.02
N LEU A 302 -3.52 -7.98 2.52
CA LEU A 302 -3.67 -9.35 3.03
C LEU A 302 -3.77 -10.39 1.91
N SER A 303 -4.47 -10.07 0.83
CA SER A 303 -4.63 -10.97 -0.31
C SER A 303 -3.34 -11.07 -1.13
N GLY A 304 -2.56 -9.99 -1.18
CA GLY A 304 -1.40 -9.86 -2.06
C GLY A 304 -1.76 -9.89 -3.55
N GLU A 305 -3.04 -9.72 -3.88
CA GLU A 305 -3.53 -9.75 -5.25
C GLU A 305 -3.20 -8.48 -6.02
N ALA A 306 -3.10 -8.61 -7.34
CA ALA A 306 -3.01 -7.47 -8.23
C ALA A 306 -4.40 -7.01 -8.64
N ILE A 307 -4.65 -5.70 -8.61
CA ILE A 307 -5.83 -5.09 -9.22
C ILE A 307 -5.46 -4.33 -10.50
N GLY A 308 -6.37 -4.29 -11.47
CA GLY A 308 -6.22 -3.53 -12.70
C GLY A 308 -6.58 -2.05 -12.55
N ALA A 309 -6.33 -1.27 -13.60
CA ALA A 309 -6.64 0.16 -13.65
C ALA A 309 -8.14 0.48 -13.52
N ASP A 310 -9.02 -0.41 -13.97
CA ASP A 310 -10.47 -0.31 -13.85
C ASP A 310 -10.93 -0.36 -12.38
N VAL A 311 -10.45 -1.35 -11.62
CA VAL A 311 -10.73 -1.48 -10.19
C VAL A 311 -10.08 -0.35 -9.41
N ALA A 312 -8.83 0.01 -9.75
CA ALA A 312 -8.12 1.11 -9.12
C ALA A 312 -8.87 2.45 -9.29
N LEU A 313 -9.41 2.72 -10.49
CA LEU A 313 -10.23 3.90 -10.76
C LEU A 313 -11.55 3.86 -9.98
N ALA A 314 -12.25 2.73 -10.02
CA ALA A 314 -13.50 2.55 -9.27
C ALA A 314 -13.31 2.72 -7.75
N TRP A 315 -12.12 2.41 -7.24
CA TRP A 315 -11.78 2.58 -5.83
C TRP A 315 -11.31 3.98 -5.45
N GLY A 316 -10.94 4.81 -6.43
CA GLY A 316 -10.27 6.09 -6.20
C GLY A 316 -8.79 5.96 -5.83
N LEU A 317 -8.17 4.80 -6.10
CA LEU A 317 -6.72 4.64 -5.98
C LEU A 317 -6.00 5.50 -7.03
N VAL A 318 -6.60 5.60 -8.21
CA VAL A 318 -6.21 6.51 -9.29
C VAL A 318 -7.39 7.41 -9.64
N ASP A 319 -7.09 8.60 -10.13
CA ASP A 319 -8.04 9.66 -10.45
C ASP A 319 -8.48 9.62 -11.92
N ALA A 320 -7.65 9.03 -12.80
CA ALA A 320 -7.95 8.90 -14.23
C ALA A 320 -7.24 7.70 -14.86
N VAL A 321 -7.80 7.20 -15.97
CA VAL A 321 -7.17 6.23 -16.86
C VAL A 321 -6.92 6.90 -18.22
N HIS A 322 -5.72 6.73 -18.77
CA HIS A 322 -5.28 7.34 -20.04
C HIS A 322 -4.70 6.33 -21.03
#